data_AF-A0AAN7ULG6-F1
#
_entry.id   AF-A0AAN7ULG6-F1
#
_cell.length_a   1.000
_cell.length_b   1.000
_cell.length_c   1.000
_cell.angle_alpha   90.00
_cell.angle_beta   90.00
_cell.angle_gamma   90.00
#
_symmetry.space_group_name_H-M   'P 1'
#
loop_
_entity.id
_entity.type
_entity.pdbx_description
1 polymer ?
#
loop_
_entity_poly.entity_id
_entity_poly.type
_entity_poly.pdbx_seq_one_letter_code
_entity_poly.pdbx_strand_id
1 'polypeptide(L)'
;MISFIGAFPFLNDAPVILGFEQMIMVVAIMTERYTKVLAKGAANRKKLLFKSLAVYDRKLSEIQKQTPASEIDPNQRGAASHAPGFAVDQAVDGDDDNDDYDDDDLVMSAFDSLDINDAFKTGDFHAATTHGAMIPADNFRRLIMLLLITAPLGPQESLSAYTDRITGSALNSLRSTAENVLSAFTDVEKSPGITFAQFSEVLPTNFPHLFNGLNPLFEHFLFSKNLDLSKRKGSAATTIPRNLAPPPLLQDKGNILNLDILSQLSFFINGDDLFRRLRLLYSGADSGYSMGSFETKVFNWRAPTIFLISGTRLEKTESRRGSEGVFHDSLPPQRFPNGSSPDRNSVVFGALLRQPWRVTNKECFGADDMVLFQLAPTHDVFSASSVNRNYAAFTKAPSTHPGISFGSSPPPSSSSSRHAPLRNLGPVSLALDSSFEFGVFNHDFTSRGGAFSTSISRKFDFQERFSIDDIEVWGCGGDEEARIQKERWEWEAREAEARRRVNLGTGDIEADRALLQMAGLIGSNRSGGSMA
;
A
#
# COMPACT_ATOMS: atom_id res chain seq x y z
N MET A 1 10.53 -18.82 -15.47
CA MET A 1 10.20 -18.92 -14.03
C MET A 1 10.03 -20.37 -13.58
N ILE A 2 8.88 -21.03 -13.77
CA ILE A 2 8.57 -22.30 -13.08
C ILE A 2 9.50 -23.44 -13.49
N SER A 3 9.78 -23.61 -14.79
CA SER A 3 10.76 -24.58 -15.29
C SER A 3 12.20 -24.34 -14.81
N PHE A 4 12.53 -23.12 -14.38
CA PHE A 4 13.84 -22.82 -13.80
C PHE A 4 13.87 -23.19 -12.31
N ILE A 5 12.80 -22.87 -11.58
CA ILE A 5 12.65 -23.27 -10.17
C ILE A 5 12.64 -24.80 -10.02
N GLY A 6 12.00 -25.51 -10.96
CA GLY A 6 11.98 -26.97 -10.97
C GLY A 6 13.35 -27.65 -11.19
N ALA A 7 14.38 -26.91 -11.58
CA ALA A 7 15.75 -27.42 -11.71
C ALA A 7 16.52 -27.39 -10.38
N PHE A 8 15.97 -26.74 -9.34
CA PHE A 8 16.61 -26.71 -8.02
C PHE A 8 16.86 -28.14 -7.49
N PRO A 9 18.04 -28.45 -6.92
CA PRO A 9 19.13 -27.54 -6.58
C PRO A 9 20.16 -27.27 -7.71
N PHE A 10 20.12 -28.03 -8.81
CA PHE A 10 21.11 -27.95 -9.90
C PHE A 10 20.59 -27.09 -11.06
N LEU A 11 20.85 -25.78 -11.02
CA LEU A 11 20.26 -24.81 -11.95
C LEU A 11 20.75 -24.94 -13.40
N ASN A 12 21.83 -25.69 -13.68
CA ASN A 12 22.31 -25.96 -15.03
C ASN A 12 21.31 -26.73 -15.90
N ASP A 13 20.48 -27.57 -15.28
CA ASP A 13 19.49 -28.36 -16.03
C ASP A 13 18.27 -27.52 -16.43
N ALA A 14 18.23 -26.23 -16.04
CA ALA A 14 17.15 -25.32 -16.40
C ALA A 14 17.24 -24.88 -17.88
N PRO A 15 16.10 -24.77 -18.60
CA PRO A 15 14.74 -25.05 -18.15
C PRO A 15 14.44 -26.55 -18.17
N VAL A 16 13.96 -27.10 -17.04
CA VAL A 16 13.54 -28.51 -16.97
C VAL A 16 12.11 -28.71 -17.45
N ILE A 17 11.84 -29.93 -17.94
CA ILE A 17 10.46 -30.41 -18.16
C ILE A 17 9.82 -30.60 -16.78
N LEU A 18 8.67 -29.97 -16.57
CA LEU A 18 7.94 -30.03 -15.30
C LEU A 18 7.22 -31.38 -15.17
N GLY A 19 7.94 -32.38 -14.66
CA GLY A 19 7.38 -33.62 -14.16
C GLY A 19 6.74 -33.44 -12.76
N PHE A 20 6.24 -34.54 -12.19
CA PHE A 20 5.63 -34.54 -10.87
C PHE A 20 6.63 -34.14 -9.77
N GLU A 21 7.85 -34.66 -9.83
CA GLU A 21 8.92 -34.36 -8.87
C GLU A 21 9.34 -32.88 -8.93
N GLN A 22 9.55 -32.35 -10.14
CA GLN A 22 9.89 -30.95 -10.36
C GLN A 22 8.77 -30.02 -9.89
N MET A 23 7.50 -30.42 -10.09
CA MET A 23 6.35 -29.66 -9.58
C MET A 23 6.30 -29.65 -8.05
N ILE A 24 6.61 -30.75 -7.38
CA ILE A 24 6.72 -30.79 -5.91
C ILE A 24 7.80 -29.81 -5.44
N MET A 25 8.95 -29.76 -6.11
CA MET A 25 10.02 -28.81 -5.77
C MET A 25 9.57 -27.36 -5.94
N VAL A 26 8.93 -27.03 -7.06
CA VAL A 26 8.31 -25.71 -7.27
C VAL A 26 7.36 -25.38 -6.13
N VAL A 27 6.42 -26.27 -5.80
CA VAL A 27 5.44 -26.01 -4.73
C VAL A 27 6.12 -25.84 -3.39
N ALA A 28 7.09 -26.69 -3.05
CA ALA A 28 7.83 -26.60 -1.79
C ALA A 28 8.56 -25.25 -1.64
N ILE A 29 9.17 -24.75 -2.72
CA ILE A 29 9.89 -23.47 -2.76
C ILE A 29 8.92 -22.28 -2.72
N MET A 30 7.84 -22.33 -3.48
CA MET A 30 6.87 -21.23 -3.56
C MET A 30 6.06 -21.09 -2.26
N THR A 31 5.71 -22.21 -1.62
CA THR A 31 4.96 -22.26 -0.34
C THR A 31 5.84 -22.16 0.90
N GLU A 32 7.15 -21.94 0.74
CA GLU A 32 8.11 -21.77 1.84
C GLU A 32 8.24 -22.96 2.81
N ARG A 33 7.66 -24.13 2.45
CA ARG A 33 7.72 -25.34 3.29
C ARG A 33 9.13 -25.93 3.39
N TYR A 34 10.04 -25.51 2.50
CA TYR A 34 11.46 -25.88 2.55
C TYR A 34 12.21 -25.31 3.76
N THR A 35 11.71 -24.24 4.40
CA THR A 35 12.34 -23.60 5.58
C THR A 35 12.52 -24.54 6.76
N LYS A 36 11.66 -25.57 6.89
CA LYS A 36 11.79 -26.63 7.91
C LYS A 36 12.99 -27.56 7.68
N VAL A 37 13.50 -27.60 6.45
CA VAL A 37 14.58 -28.50 6.01
C VAL A 37 15.87 -27.71 5.74
N LEU A 38 15.75 -26.47 5.28
CA LEU A 38 16.86 -25.56 4.95
C LEU A 38 16.74 -24.31 5.82
N ALA A 39 17.45 -24.31 6.97
CA ALA A 39 17.34 -23.29 8.01
C ALA A 39 17.79 -21.86 7.61
N LYS A 40 18.47 -21.68 6.46
CA LYS A 40 18.98 -20.39 5.94
C LYS A 40 18.30 -19.93 4.63
N GLY A 41 16.97 -20.09 4.53
CA GLY A 41 16.25 -20.14 3.24
C GLY A 41 15.87 -18.82 2.53
N ALA A 42 15.65 -17.72 3.26
CA ALA A 42 14.97 -16.54 2.71
C ALA A 42 15.79 -15.77 1.65
N ALA A 43 17.09 -15.59 1.86
CA ALA A 43 18.00 -14.99 0.88
C ALA A 43 18.08 -15.85 -0.40
N ASN A 44 18.11 -17.17 -0.22
CA ASN A 44 18.16 -18.16 -1.29
C ASN A 44 16.91 -18.12 -2.18
N ARG A 45 15.72 -17.93 -1.61
CA ARG A 45 14.48 -17.80 -2.40
C ARG A 45 14.46 -16.53 -3.25
N LYS A 46 14.88 -15.38 -2.72
CA LYS A 46 14.91 -14.12 -3.48
C LYS A 46 15.85 -14.22 -4.69
N LYS A 47 17.06 -14.76 -4.48
CA LYS A 47 18.06 -14.98 -5.55
C LYS A 47 17.54 -16.00 -6.58
N LEU A 48 16.91 -17.08 -6.14
CA LEU A 48 16.32 -18.09 -7.02
C LEU A 48 15.16 -17.53 -7.86
N LEU A 49 14.23 -16.79 -7.23
CA LEU A 49 13.13 -16.12 -7.93
C LEU A 49 13.66 -15.14 -8.97
N PHE A 50 14.66 -14.34 -8.61
CA PHE A 50 15.31 -13.42 -9.54
C PHE A 50 15.97 -14.16 -10.71
N LYS A 51 16.84 -15.14 -10.46
CA LYS A 51 17.48 -15.96 -11.50
C LYS A 51 16.43 -16.61 -12.43
N SER A 52 15.29 -17.02 -11.89
CA SER A 52 14.19 -17.64 -12.67
C SER A 52 13.41 -16.69 -13.58
N LEU A 53 13.53 -15.38 -13.35
CA LEU A 53 12.86 -14.30 -14.06
C LEU A 53 13.81 -13.48 -14.94
N ALA A 54 15.09 -13.44 -14.59
CA ALA A 54 16.08 -12.63 -15.25
C ALA A 54 16.47 -13.22 -16.61
N VAL A 55 16.77 -12.32 -17.55
CA VAL A 55 17.35 -12.63 -18.85
C VAL A 55 18.75 -12.04 -18.87
N TYR A 56 19.70 -12.78 -19.44
CA TYR A 56 21.06 -12.33 -19.68
C TYR A 56 21.17 -11.82 -21.11
N ASP A 57 21.16 -10.50 -21.30
CA ASP A 57 21.37 -9.89 -22.61
C ASP A 57 22.62 -9.00 -22.59
N ARG A 58 23.60 -9.37 -23.43
CA ARG A 58 24.82 -8.56 -23.64
C ARG A 58 24.50 -7.17 -24.18
N LYS A 59 23.44 -7.03 -25.00
CA LYS A 59 23.08 -5.74 -25.61
C LYS A 59 22.41 -4.78 -24.63
N LEU A 60 21.60 -5.29 -23.71
CA LEU A 60 20.97 -4.46 -22.67
C LEU A 60 21.98 -4.02 -21.60
N SER A 61 22.99 -4.84 -21.33
CA SER A 61 24.12 -4.50 -20.45
C SER A 61 25.00 -3.37 -21.00
N GLU A 62 25.07 -3.21 -22.33
CA GLU A 62 25.81 -2.12 -22.99
C GLU A 62 25.09 -0.76 -22.89
N ILE A 63 23.75 -0.76 -22.87
CA ILE A 63 22.93 0.47 -22.70
C ILE A 63 23.19 1.10 -21.33
N GLN A 64 23.41 0.30 -20.29
CA GLN A 64 23.72 0.78 -18.94
C GLN A 64 25.11 1.46 -18.85
N LYS A 65 26.02 1.20 -19.78
CA LYS A 65 27.34 1.86 -19.83
C LYS A 65 27.32 3.21 -20.56
N GLN A 66 26.25 3.56 -21.27
CA GLN A 66 26.28 4.69 -22.22
C GLN A 66 25.68 6.03 -21.74
N THR A 67 25.27 6.18 -20.47
CA THR A 67 24.81 7.51 -20.00
C THR A 67 25.05 7.76 -18.50
N PRO A 68 25.76 8.84 -18.08
CA PRO A 68 26.87 9.52 -18.74
C PRO A 68 28.17 9.44 -17.90
N ALA A 69 29.28 9.06 -18.55
CA ALA A 69 30.57 9.60 -18.15
C ALA A 69 30.56 11.08 -18.54
N SER A 70 30.85 11.95 -17.57
CA SER A 70 30.96 13.40 -17.77
C SER A 70 31.86 13.72 -18.97
N GLU A 71 31.40 14.63 -19.82
CA GLU A 71 32.19 15.22 -20.89
C GLU A 71 33.48 15.80 -20.32
N ILE A 72 34.60 15.14 -20.56
CA ILE A 72 35.93 15.71 -20.32
C ILE A 72 36.32 16.43 -21.61
N ASP A 73 36.37 17.75 -21.47
CA ASP A 73 36.85 18.73 -22.45
C ASP A 73 38.22 18.31 -23.06
N PRO A 74 38.35 18.13 -24.40
CA PRO A 74 39.54 17.55 -25.01
C PRO A 74 40.74 18.52 -25.14
N ASN A 75 40.79 19.60 -24.36
CA ASN A 75 41.73 20.70 -24.59
C ASN A 75 42.83 20.90 -23.53
N GLN A 76 43.35 19.83 -22.95
CA GLN A 76 44.63 19.87 -22.22
C GLN A 76 45.52 18.67 -22.56
N ARG A 77 46.20 18.76 -23.71
CA ARG A 77 47.41 17.96 -23.97
C ARG A 77 48.62 18.67 -23.35
N GLY A 78 49.01 18.24 -22.16
CA GLY A 78 50.29 18.57 -21.52
C GLY A 78 50.96 17.28 -21.04
N ALA A 79 52.19 17.07 -21.50
CA ALA A 79 52.96 15.83 -21.37
C ALA A 79 53.28 15.42 -19.93
N ALA A 80 53.15 14.13 -19.61
CA ALA A 80 54.05 13.42 -18.70
C ALA A 80 53.85 11.91 -18.82
N SER A 81 54.88 11.23 -19.33
CA SER A 81 55.09 9.79 -19.21
C SER A 81 55.48 9.44 -17.77
N HIS A 82 54.81 8.50 -17.10
CA HIS A 82 55.44 7.62 -16.10
C HIS A 82 54.53 6.43 -15.77
N ALA A 83 55.16 5.26 -15.63
CA ALA A 83 54.55 3.96 -15.33
C ALA A 83 53.84 3.93 -13.96
N PRO A 84 52.81 3.07 -13.76
CA PRO A 84 52.12 2.97 -12.48
C PRO A 84 52.97 2.15 -11.50
N GLY A 85 53.53 2.83 -10.50
CA GLY A 85 54.04 2.21 -9.28
C GLY A 85 52.89 2.00 -8.29
N PHE A 86 52.93 0.85 -7.60
CA PHE A 86 52.04 0.52 -6.48
C PHE A 86 52.08 1.60 -5.40
N ALA A 87 50.91 2.08 -4.97
CA ALA A 87 50.74 2.86 -3.76
C ALA A 87 49.78 2.13 -2.81
N VAL A 88 50.34 1.75 -1.68
CA VAL A 88 49.74 1.10 -0.52
C VAL A 88 49.25 2.18 0.45
N ASP A 89 48.15 1.87 1.13
CA ASP A 89 47.51 2.56 2.28
C ASP A 89 46.78 3.89 2.03
N GLN A 90 45.46 3.77 1.83
CA GLN A 90 44.50 4.77 2.29
C GLN A 90 43.53 4.09 3.26
N ALA A 91 43.54 4.52 4.52
CA ALA A 91 42.65 4.01 5.56
C ALA A 91 41.20 4.33 5.18
N VAL A 92 40.40 3.28 5.00
CA VAL A 92 38.94 3.37 4.93
C VAL A 92 38.45 3.33 6.38
N ASP A 93 38.08 4.49 6.92
CA ASP A 93 37.19 4.56 8.07
C ASP A 93 35.79 4.14 7.58
N GLY A 94 35.52 2.85 7.69
CA GLY A 94 34.23 2.24 7.37
C GLY A 94 33.81 1.34 8.53
N ASP A 95 33.30 1.95 9.59
CA ASP A 95 32.33 1.28 10.47
C ASP A 95 31.00 1.25 9.72
N ASP A 96 30.87 0.30 8.78
CA ASP A 96 29.60 -0.15 8.25
C ASP A 96 29.38 -1.55 8.84
N ASP A 97 28.93 -1.58 10.10
CA ASP A 97 28.43 -2.78 10.77
C ASP A 97 27.17 -3.27 10.04
N ASN A 98 27.38 -3.99 8.94
CA ASN A 98 26.40 -4.86 8.29
C ASN A 98 27.08 -6.17 7.84
N ASP A 99 27.85 -6.78 8.74
CA ASP A 99 28.56 -8.05 8.56
C ASP A 99 27.64 -9.30 8.52
N ASP A 100 26.31 -9.14 8.51
CA ASP A 100 25.37 -10.28 8.49
C ASP A 100 25.06 -10.79 7.06
N TYR A 101 25.60 -10.17 6.01
CA TYR A 101 25.37 -10.59 4.61
C TYR A 101 26.49 -11.43 3.98
N ASP A 102 27.70 -11.42 4.55
CA ASP A 102 28.87 -12.09 3.94
C ASP A 102 28.82 -13.63 4.08
N ASP A 103 28.19 -14.13 5.14
CA ASP A 103 28.16 -15.56 5.45
C ASP A 103 27.22 -16.35 4.51
N ASP A 104 26.17 -15.71 4.00
CA ASP A 104 25.20 -16.28 3.05
C ASP A 104 25.73 -16.27 1.60
N ASP A 105 26.53 -15.27 1.22
CA ASP A 105 27.21 -15.22 -0.08
C ASP A 105 28.33 -16.26 -0.18
N LEU A 106 28.94 -16.64 0.95
CA LEU A 106 29.96 -17.69 1.00
C LEU A 106 29.36 -19.09 0.77
N VAL A 107 28.17 -19.38 1.32
CA VAL A 107 27.48 -20.67 1.08
C VAL A 107 26.95 -20.75 -0.35
N MET A 108 26.41 -19.65 -0.88
CA MET A 108 25.94 -19.60 -2.27
C MET A 108 27.09 -19.64 -3.27
N SER A 109 28.19 -18.95 -3.02
CA SER A 109 29.41 -19.09 -3.82
C SER A 109 29.98 -20.51 -3.72
N ALA A 110 29.79 -21.22 -2.62
CA ALA A 110 30.11 -22.64 -2.51
C ALA A 110 29.18 -23.52 -3.38
N PHE A 111 27.88 -23.26 -3.43
CA PHE A 111 26.97 -23.95 -4.37
C PHE A 111 27.22 -23.58 -5.83
N ASP A 112 27.39 -22.29 -6.13
CA ASP A 112 27.76 -21.78 -7.46
C ASP A 112 29.17 -22.29 -7.85
N SER A 113 30.10 -22.56 -6.92
CA SER A 113 31.44 -23.12 -7.21
C SER A 113 31.50 -24.64 -7.32
N LEU A 114 30.63 -25.36 -6.61
CA LEU A 114 30.31 -26.74 -6.93
C LEU A 114 29.74 -26.84 -8.36
N ASP A 115 29.03 -25.81 -8.81
CA ASP A 115 28.51 -25.66 -10.18
C ASP A 115 29.62 -25.30 -11.21
N ILE A 116 30.55 -24.40 -10.85
CA ILE A 116 31.68 -23.96 -11.70
C ILE A 116 32.58 -25.13 -12.11
N ASN A 117 32.79 -26.11 -11.22
CA ASN A 117 33.68 -27.25 -11.48
C ASN A 117 33.16 -28.20 -12.58
N ASP A 118 31.85 -28.24 -12.84
CA ASP A 118 31.27 -28.98 -13.96
C ASP A 118 30.95 -28.07 -15.17
N ALA A 119 30.69 -26.78 -14.97
CA ALA A 119 30.56 -25.79 -16.06
C ALA A 119 31.85 -25.64 -16.91
N PHE A 120 33.02 -25.84 -16.30
CA PHE A 120 34.30 -25.88 -17.03
C PHE A 120 34.41 -27.04 -18.03
N LYS A 121 33.57 -28.08 -17.93
CA LYS A 121 33.55 -29.22 -18.85
C LYS A 121 32.58 -29.03 -20.03
N THR A 122 31.54 -28.21 -19.88
CA THR A 122 30.43 -28.12 -20.85
C THR A 122 30.47 -26.85 -21.71
N GLY A 123 31.36 -25.88 -21.42
CA GLY A 123 31.58 -24.70 -22.27
C GLY A 123 30.47 -23.64 -22.22
N ASP A 124 29.44 -23.84 -21.39
CA ASP A 124 28.39 -22.85 -21.14
C ASP A 124 28.79 -21.91 -19.99
N PHE A 125 29.27 -20.72 -20.37
CA PHE A 125 29.59 -19.61 -19.46
C PHE A 125 28.35 -18.94 -18.82
N HIS A 126 27.17 -19.57 -18.86
CA HIS A 126 25.88 -18.91 -18.69
C HIS A 126 25.30 -18.90 -17.26
N ALA A 127 25.90 -19.61 -16.30
CA ALA A 127 25.29 -19.85 -14.99
C ALA A 127 25.80 -18.97 -13.83
N ALA A 128 27.00 -18.37 -13.94
CA ALA A 128 27.78 -18.06 -12.73
C ALA A 128 27.85 -16.60 -12.26
N THR A 129 27.27 -15.60 -12.95
CA THR A 129 27.36 -14.21 -12.46
C THR A 129 26.04 -13.46 -12.54
N THR A 130 25.50 -13.06 -11.40
CA THR A 130 24.35 -12.13 -11.30
C THR A 130 24.67 -10.75 -11.90
N HIS A 131 25.94 -10.45 -12.14
CA HIS A 131 26.42 -9.24 -12.80
C HIS A 131 26.01 -9.20 -14.28
N GLY A 132 24.97 -8.43 -14.60
CA GLY A 132 24.43 -8.27 -15.96
C GLY A 132 23.07 -8.95 -16.21
N ALA A 133 22.55 -9.68 -15.22
CA ALA A 133 21.20 -10.24 -15.26
C ALA A 133 20.16 -9.15 -14.97
N MET A 134 19.09 -9.08 -15.77
CA MET A 134 17.98 -8.16 -15.54
C MET A 134 16.64 -8.81 -15.84
N ILE A 135 15.61 -8.47 -15.07
CA ILE A 135 14.23 -8.88 -15.37
C ILE A 135 13.65 -7.85 -16.34
N PRO A 136 13.27 -8.21 -17.57
CA PRO A 136 12.66 -7.26 -18.51
C PRO A 136 11.36 -6.68 -17.96
N ALA A 137 11.20 -5.35 -18.04
CA ALA A 137 10.06 -4.64 -17.46
C ALA A 137 8.71 -5.14 -18.00
N ASP A 138 8.59 -5.42 -19.31
CA ASP A 138 7.34 -5.93 -19.90
C ASP A 138 6.96 -7.33 -19.37
N ASN A 139 7.94 -8.21 -19.21
CA ASN A 139 7.70 -9.56 -18.67
C ASN A 139 7.26 -9.47 -17.21
N PHE A 140 7.91 -8.62 -16.42
CA PHE A 140 7.54 -8.42 -15.02
C PHE A 140 6.15 -7.78 -14.89
N ARG A 141 5.80 -6.82 -15.75
CA ARG A 141 4.44 -6.25 -15.81
C ARG A 141 3.37 -7.32 -16.00
N ARG A 142 3.56 -8.21 -16.98
CA ARG A 142 2.61 -9.31 -17.23
C ARG A 142 2.50 -10.26 -16.04
N LEU A 143 3.64 -10.53 -15.37
CA LEU A 143 3.65 -11.30 -14.14
C LEU A 143 2.88 -10.60 -13.02
N ILE A 144 3.09 -9.30 -12.81
CA ILE A 144 2.34 -8.52 -11.81
C ILE A 144 0.83 -8.57 -12.11
N MET A 145 0.42 -8.42 -13.36
CA MET A 145 -1.00 -8.54 -13.74
C MET A 145 -1.58 -9.91 -13.37
N LEU A 146 -0.83 -10.99 -13.61
CA LEU A 146 -1.23 -12.33 -13.18
C LEU A 146 -1.33 -12.40 -11.65
N LEU A 147 -0.32 -11.89 -10.94
CA LEU A 147 -0.28 -11.90 -9.47
C LEU A 147 -1.44 -11.14 -8.84
N LEU A 148 -1.82 -9.99 -9.40
CA LEU A 148 -2.99 -9.22 -8.98
C LEU A 148 -4.30 -10.01 -9.16
N ILE A 149 -4.44 -10.78 -10.24
CA ILE A 149 -5.61 -11.64 -10.47
C ILE A 149 -5.62 -12.82 -9.49
N THR A 150 -4.46 -13.42 -9.22
CA THR A 150 -4.34 -14.61 -8.39
C THR A 150 -4.29 -14.34 -6.89
N ALA A 151 -3.99 -13.11 -6.48
CA ALA A 151 -3.91 -12.69 -5.08
C ALA A 151 -5.13 -13.09 -4.22
N PRO A 152 -6.38 -12.91 -4.66
CA PRO A 152 -7.56 -13.30 -3.87
C PRO A 152 -7.92 -14.79 -3.92
N LEU A 153 -7.20 -15.63 -4.68
CA LEU A 153 -7.56 -17.04 -4.86
C LEU A 153 -7.55 -17.78 -3.52
N GLY A 154 -8.70 -18.32 -3.12
CA GLY A 154 -8.76 -19.26 -2.01
C GLY A 154 -8.29 -20.67 -2.40
N PRO A 155 -8.00 -21.53 -1.42
CA PRO A 155 -7.78 -22.95 -1.67
C PRO A 155 -8.99 -23.56 -2.38
N GLN A 156 -8.77 -24.17 -3.55
CA GLN A 156 -9.81 -24.79 -4.39
C GLN A 156 -10.87 -23.85 -5.01
N GLU A 157 -10.63 -22.53 -5.03
CA GLU A 157 -11.49 -21.56 -5.74
C GLU A 157 -11.25 -21.56 -7.25
N SER A 158 -12.31 -21.59 -8.06
CA SER A 158 -12.12 -21.63 -9.52
C SER A 158 -11.57 -20.32 -10.06
N LEU A 159 -10.47 -20.38 -10.84
CA LEU A 159 -9.94 -19.22 -11.57
C LEU A 159 -10.98 -18.60 -12.53
N SER A 160 -11.95 -19.39 -12.99
CA SER A 160 -13.05 -18.91 -13.83
C SER A 160 -13.92 -17.85 -13.15
N ALA A 161 -13.88 -17.73 -11.82
CA ALA A 161 -14.61 -16.70 -11.10
C ALA A 161 -14.05 -15.28 -11.34
N TYR A 162 -12.83 -15.18 -11.87
CA TYR A 162 -12.11 -13.91 -12.03
C TYR A 162 -11.92 -13.48 -13.48
N THR A 163 -12.55 -14.16 -14.44
CA THR A 163 -12.39 -13.87 -15.89
C THR A 163 -12.87 -12.49 -16.28
N ASP A 164 -13.87 -11.94 -15.58
CA ASP A 164 -14.43 -10.63 -15.86
C ASP A 164 -13.40 -9.51 -15.72
N ARG A 165 -12.41 -9.69 -14.83
CA ARG A 165 -11.30 -8.75 -14.60
C ARG A 165 -10.35 -8.63 -15.80
N ILE A 166 -10.39 -9.57 -16.74
CA ILE A 166 -9.49 -9.63 -17.90
C ILE A 166 -10.12 -8.96 -19.13
N THR A 167 -11.33 -8.39 -19.00
CA THR A 167 -12.06 -7.83 -20.14
C THR A 167 -12.28 -6.32 -20.02
N GLY A 168 -12.30 -5.63 -21.17
CA GLY A 168 -12.73 -4.24 -21.29
C GLY A 168 -11.96 -3.24 -20.42
N SER A 169 -12.70 -2.39 -19.70
CA SER A 169 -12.15 -1.36 -18.81
C SER A 169 -11.42 -1.94 -17.59
N ALA A 170 -11.83 -3.12 -17.11
CA ALA A 170 -11.17 -3.79 -15.99
C ALA A 170 -9.73 -4.17 -16.33
N LEU A 171 -9.44 -4.58 -17.58
CA LEU A 171 -8.08 -4.86 -18.02
C LEU A 171 -7.19 -3.60 -18.01
N ASN A 172 -7.75 -2.44 -18.37
CA ASN A 172 -7.01 -1.17 -18.33
C ASN A 172 -6.71 -0.74 -16.88
N SER A 173 -7.68 -0.92 -15.97
CA SER A 173 -7.48 -0.72 -14.53
C SER A 173 -6.39 -1.64 -13.95
N LEU A 174 -6.45 -2.93 -14.30
CA LEU A 174 -5.46 -3.92 -13.92
C LEU A 174 -4.06 -3.55 -14.43
N ARG A 175 -3.96 -3.12 -15.70
CA ARG A 175 -2.70 -2.67 -16.28
C ARG A 175 -2.17 -1.42 -15.57
N SER A 176 -3.01 -0.42 -15.32
CA SER A 176 -2.63 0.79 -14.59
C SER A 176 -2.10 0.46 -13.18
N THR A 177 -2.80 -0.42 -12.46
CA THR A 177 -2.39 -0.89 -11.14
C THR A 177 -1.04 -1.63 -11.20
N ALA A 178 -0.84 -2.47 -12.22
CA ALA A 178 0.43 -3.16 -12.44
C ALA A 178 1.58 -2.19 -12.76
N GLU A 179 1.33 -1.11 -13.49
CA GLU A 179 2.33 -0.05 -13.75
C GLU A 179 2.73 0.70 -12.47
N ASN A 180 1.77 0.95 -11.57
CA ASN A 180 2.07 1.58 -10.28
C ASN A 180 2.99 0.69 -9.43
N VAL A 181 2.74 -0.63 -9.43
CA VAL A 181 3.60 -1.63 -8.77
C VAL A 181 4.98 -1.72 -9.44
N LEU A 182 5.02 -1.78 -10.77
CA LEU A 182 6.28 -1.86 -11.53
C LEU A 182 7.18 -0.64 -11.27
N SER A 183 6.58 0.55 -11.20
CA SER A 183 7.33 1.80 -10.96
C SER A 183 8.02 1.86 -9.60
N ALA A 184 7.65 0.99 -8.65
CA ALA A 184 8.35 0.85 -7.38
C ALA A 184 9.73 0.19 -7.52
N PHE A 185 9.93 -0.62 -8.56
CA PHE A 185 11.19 -1.33 -8.82
C PHE A 185 12.10 -0.56 -9.76
N THR A 186 11.53 0.05 -10.80
CA THR A 186 12.29 0.73 -11.86
C THR A 186 11.46 1.82 -12.52
N ASP A 187 12.13 2.90 -12.90
CA ASP A 187 11.59 3.87 -13.83
C ASP A 187 11.78 3.33 -15.26
N VAL A 188 10.69 2.91 -15.89
CA VAL A 188 10.71 2.25 -17.22
C VAL A 188 11.30 3.17 -18.30
N GLU A 189 11.24 4.49 -18.11
CA GLU A 189 11.82 5.46 -19.03
C GLU A 189 13.36 5.49 -18.94
N LYS A 190 13.91 5.19 -17.76
CA LYS A 190 15.35 5.28 -17.49
C LYS A 190 16.07 3.95 -17.58
N SER A 191 15.39 2.86 -17.23
CA SER A 191 15.99 1.52 -17.25
C SER A 191 15.06 0.47 -17.88
N PRO A 192 15.57 -0.36 -18.81
CA PRO A 192 14.76 -1.34 -19.54
C PRO A 192 14.32 -2.54 -18.69
N GLY A 193 14.77 -2.65 -17.43
CA GLY A 193 14.39 -3.74 -16.55
C GLY A 193 15.01 -3.64 -15.15
N ILE A 194 14.72 -4.66 -14.34
CA ILE A 194 14.95 -4.66 -12.90
C ILE A 194 16.22 -5.45 -12.59
N THR A 195 17.14 -4.82 -11.86
CA THR A 195 18.38 -5.45 -11.39
C THR A 195 18.15 -6.26 -10.12
N PHE A 196 19.08 -7.16 -9.78
CA PHE A 196 18.97 -7.94 -8.55
C PHE A 196 18.97 -7.05 -7.30
N ALA A 197 19.79 -6.00 -7.26
CA ALA A 197 19.84 -5.06 -6.16
C ALA A 197 18.46 -4.44 -5.90
N GLN A 198 17.84 -3.84 -6.92
CA GLN A 198 16.49 -3.27 -6.85
C GLN A 198 15.45 -4.30 -6.40
N PHE A 199 15.49 -5.51 -6.97
CA PHE A 199 14.56 -6.58 -6.61
C PHE A 199 14.73 -7.01 -5.15
N SER A 200 15.98 -7.16 -4.68
CA SER A 200 16.30 -7.64 -3.34
C SER A 200 15.98 -6.63 -2.23
N GLU A 201 16.05 -5.34 -2.55
CA GLU A 201 15.83 -4.22 -1.63
C GLU A 201 14.33 -3.86 -1.53
N VAL A 202 13.62 -3.78 -2.66
CA VAL A 202 12.22 -3.34 -2.71
C VAL A 202 11.24 -4.43 -2.29
N LEU A 203 11.50 -5.69 -2.65
CA LEU A 203 10.57 -6.80 -2.44
C LEU A 203 10.20 -7.02 -0.96
N PRO A 204 11.13 -7.06 0.01
CA PRO A 204 10.79 -7.38 1.40
C PRO A 204 9.91 -6.32 2.08
N THR A 205 10.09 -5.04 1.74
CA THR A 205 9.38 -3.95 2.41
C THR A 205 8.10 -3.57 1.70
N ASN A 206 8.15 -3.39 0.37
CA ASN A 206 6.98 -2.93 -0.38
C ASN A 206 6.07 -4.08 -0.82
N PHE A 207 6.61 -5.31 -0.98
CA PHE A 207 5.82 -6.44 -1.49
C PHE A 207 6.13 -7.78 -0.82
N PRO A 208 6.10 -7.89 0.53
CA PRO A 208 6.40 -9.13 1.25
C PRO A 208 5.50 -10.31 0.87
N HIS A 209 4.28 -10.04 0.38
CA HIS A 209 3.28 -11.03 0.03
C HIS A 209 3.03 -11.14 -1.49
N LEU A 210 3.89 -10.54 -2.33
CA LEU A 210 3.71 -10.47 -3.79
C LEU A 210 3.41 -11.84 -4.44
N PHE A 211 4.14 -12.87 -4.03
CA PHE A 211 4.08 -14.21 -4.62
C PHE A 211 3.10 -15.15 -3.91
N ASN A 212 2.42 -14.71 -2.85
CA ASN A 212 1.51 -15.56 -2.07
C ASN A 212 0.34 -16.08 -2.89
N GLY A 213 -0.16 -15.29 -3.84
CA GLY A 213 -1.24 -15.70 -4.75
C GLY A 213 -0.89 -16.91 -5.65
N LEU A 214 0.41 -17.25 -5.78
CA LEU A 214 0.82 -18.44 -6.53
C LEU A 214 0.63 -19.73 -5.74
N ASN A 215 0.60 -19.68 -4.40
CA ASN A 215 0.38 -20.86 -3.56
C ASN A 215 -0.93 -21.59 -3.89
N PRO A 216 -2.11 -20.92 -3.81
CA PRO A 216 -3.37 -21.56 -4.16
C PRO A 216 -3.40 -21.97 -5.65
N LEU A 217 -2.81 -21.16 -6.54
CA LEU A 217 -2.71 -21.49 -7.97
C LEU A 217 -1.96 -22.82 -8.20
N PHE A 218 -0.85 -23.06 -7.50
CA PHE A 218 -0.12 -24.31 -7.59
C PHE A 218 -0.84 -25.49 -6.95
N GLU A 219 -1.55 -25.26 -5.83
CA GLU A 219 -2.40 -26.29 -5.24
C GLU A 219 -3.49 -26.76 -6.21
N HIS A 220 -4.03 -25.87 -7.05
CA HIS A 220 -4.98 -26.25 -8.11
C HIS A 220 -4.39 -27.19 -9.16
N PHE A 221 -3.11 -27.03 -9.50
CA PHE A 221 -2.44 -27.92 -10.45
C PHE A 221 -2.13 -29.29 -9.84
N LEU A 222 -1.78 -29.35 -8.55
CA LEU A 222 -1.49 -30.60 -7.85
C LEU A 222 -2.75 -31.40 -7.48
N PHE A 223 -3.80 -30.73 -7.02
CA PHE A 223 -5.02 -31.33 -6.51
C PHE A 223 -6.22 -31.01 -7.42
N SER A 224 -6.04 -31.21 -8.73
CA SER A 224 -7.15 -31.06 -9.66
C SER A 224 -8.29 -32.02 -9.29
N LYS A 225 -9.54 -31.56 -9.37
CA LYS A 225 -10.74 -32.38 -9.16
C LYS A 225 -10.78 -33.63 -10.07
N ASN A 226 -10.02 -33.60 -11.16
CA ASN A 226 -9.88 -34.70 -12.11
C ASN A 226 -8.81 -35.74 -11.69
N LEU A 227 -7.91 -35.36 -10.77
CA LEU A 227 -6.76 -36.15 -10.33
C LEU A 227 -7.07 -36.76 -8.95
N ASP A 228 -8.14 -37.55 -8.90
CA ASP A 228 -8.50 -38.29 -7.70
C ASP A 228 -7.63 -39.56 -7.61
N LEU A 229 -6.49 -39.45 -6.91
CA LEU A 229 -5.56 -40.55 -6.65
C LEU A 229 -6.19 -41.69 -5.81
N SER A 230 -7.38 -41.46 -5.22
CA SER A 230 -8.12 -42.49 -4.48
C SER A 230 -9.07 -43.32 -5.37
N LYS A 231 -9.31 -42.90 -6.62
CA LYS A 231 -10.12 -43.68 -7.57
C LYS A 231 -9.38 -44.92 -8.03
N ARG A 232 -9.67 -46.06 -7.38
CA ARG A 232 -9.52 -47.37 -8.01
C ARG A 232 -10.35 -47.41 -9.30
N LYS A 233 -9.73 -47.91 -10.38
CA LYS A 233 -10.34 -48.15 -11.69
C LYS A 233 -11.68 -48.89 -11.51
N GLY A 234 -12.79 -48.16 -11.59
CA GLY A 234 -14.15 -48.71 -11.45
C GLY A 234 -15.08 -48.04 -10.41
N SER A 235 -14.63 -47.07 -9.61
CA SER A 235 -15.54 -46.40 -8.66
C SER A 235 -16.36 -45.30 -9.35
N ALA A 236 -17.70 -45.40 -9.27
CA ALA A 236 -18.63 -44.41 -9.77
C ALA A 236 -18.36 -43.03 -9.16
N ALA A 237 -18.47 -41.98 -9.99
CA ALA A 237 -18.22 -40.61 -9.58
C ALA A 237 -19.19 -40.19 -8.48
N THR A 238 -18.72 -40.11 -7.24
CA THR A 238 -19.44 -39.45 -6.16
C THR A 238 -19.47 -37.96 -6.49
N THR A 239 -20.65 -37.45 -6.86
CA THR A 239 -20.90 -36.02 -7.02
C THR A 239 -20.70 -35.34 -5.67
N ILE A 240 -19.51 -34.75 -5.48
CA ILE A 240 -19.25 -33.82 -4.38
C ILE A 240 -20.25 -32.65 -4.54
N PRO A 241 -20.96 -32.24 -3.46
CA PRO A 241 -21.96 -31.19 -3.54
C PRO A 241 -21.35 -29.90 -4.11
N ARG A 242 -22.11 -29.29 -5.02
CA ARG A 242 -21.81 -28.05 -5.74
C ARG A 242 -21.36 -26.99 -4.75
N ASN A 243 -20.11 -26.53 -4.87
CA ASN A 243 -19.54 -25.43 -4.09
C ASN A 243 -20.57 -24.31 -3.93
N LEU A 244 -20.99 -24.02 -2.70
CA LEU A 244 -21.61 -22.74 -2.37
C LEU A 244 -20.66 -21.66 -2.91
N ALA A 245 -21.17 -20.74 -3.73
CA ALA A 245 -20.36 -19.65 -4.26
C ALA A 245 -19.73 -18.92 -3.06
N PRO A 246 -18.39 -18.75 -3.03
CA PRO A 246 -17.74 -18.06 -1.93
C PRO A 246 -18.32 -16.63 -1.81
N PRO A 247 -18.36 -16.06 -0.60
CA PRO A 247 -18.83 -14.70 -0.44
C PRO A 247 -17.97 -13.75 -1.30
N PRO A 248 -18.56 -12.63 -1.77
CA PRO A 248 -17.85 -11.70 -2.63
C PRO A 248 -16.60 -11.17 -1.93
N LEU A 249 -15.53 -10.98 -2.70
CA LEU A 249 -14.24 -10.48 -2.19
C LEU A 249 -14.37 -9.14 -1.48
N LEU A 250 -15.24 -8.29 -2.00
CA LEU A 250 -15.60 -7.02 -1.44
C LEU A 250 -17.13 -6.96 -1.39
N GLN A 251 -17.65 -6.73 -0.19
CA GLN A 251 -19.09 -6.76 0.08
C GLN A 251 -19.75 -5.44 -0.30
N ASP A 252 -19.06 -4.34 0.04
CA ASP A 252 -19.46 -2.98 -0.29
C ASP A 252 -18.68 -2.50 -1.52
N LYS A 253 -19.19 -1.49 -2.23
CA LYS A 253 -18.46 -0.89 -3.35
C LYS A 253 -17.89 0.46 -2.92
N GLY A 254 -16.58 0.64 -3.12
CA GLY A 254 -15.93 1.93 -3.05
C GLY A 254 -15.79 2.59 -4.41
N ASN A 255 -15.58 3.90 -4.40
CA ASN A 255 -15.11 4.71 -5.51
C ASN A 255 -13.58 4.60 -5.67
N ILE A 256 -12.83 4.51 -4.56
CA ILE A 256 -11.38 4.30 -4.55
C ILE A 256 -11.07 2.81 -4.52
N LEU A 257 -11.54 2.09 -3.50
CA LEU A 257 -11.19 0.68 -3.34
C LEU A 257 -11.96 -0.20 -4.36
N ASN A 258 -11.26 -0.56 -5.43
CA ASN A 258 -11.70 -1.57 -6.39
C ASN A 258 -10.96 -2.91 -6.16
N LEU A 259 -11.33 -3.96 -6.92
CA LEU A 259 -10.70 -5.28 -6.78
C LEU A 259 -9.19 -5.28 -7.12
N ASP A 260 -8.74 -4.39 -8.00
CA ASP A 260 -7.32 -4.30 -8.39
C ASP A 260 -6.48 -3.67 -7.28
N ILE A 261 -6.99 -2.59 -6.68
CA ILE A 261 -6.41 -1.91 -5.52
C ILE A 261 -6.46 -2.83 -4.29
N LEU A 262 -7.54 -3.59 -4.10
CA LEU A 262 -7.61 -4.61 -3.05
C LEU A 262 -6.54 -5.68 -3.22
N SER A 263 -6.35 -6.18 -4.44
CA SER A 263 -5.23 -7.09 -4.76
C SER A 263 -3.88 -6.43 -4.52
N GLN A 264 -3.70 -5.15 -4.87
CA GLN A 264 -2.47 -4.41 -4.63
C GLN A 264 -2.16 -4.25 -3.14
N LEU A 265 -3.16 -3.96 -2.31
CA LEU A 265 -3.04 -3.90 -0.85
C LEU A 265 -2.57 -5.24 -0.26
N SER A 266 -3.02 -6.36 -0.84
CA SER A 266 -2.63 -7.70 -0.38
C SER A 266 -1.15 -8.05 -0.61
N PHE A 267 -0.41 -7.21 -1.36
CA PHE A 267 1.03 -7.44 -1.54
C PHE A 267 1.86 -7.03 -0.31
N PHE A 268 1.34 -6.17 0.56
CA PHE A 268 2.03 -5.75 1.79
C PHE A 268 1.20 -5.91 3.06
N ILE A 269 -0.12 -6.09 2.94
CA ILE A 269 -1.01 -6.48 4.04
C ILE A 269 -1.40 -7.95 3.83
N ASN A 270 -1.49 -8.74 4.90
CA ASN A 270 -1.89 -10.13 4.78
C ASN A 270 -3.30 -10.24 4.16
N GLY A 271 -3.42 -11.03 3.08
CA GLY A 271 -4.68 -11.25 2.37
C GLY A 271 -5.80 -11.83 3.25
N ASP A 272 -5.45 -12.60 4.29
CA ASP A 272 -6.41 -13.16 5.26
C ASP A 272 -7.15 -12.08 6.08
N ASP A 273 -6.58 -10.89 6.20
CA ASP A 273 -7.17 -9.74 6.88
C ASP A 273 -7.97 -8.83 5.93
N LEU A 274 -7.85 -9.02 4.62
CA LEU A 274 -8.43 -8.17 3.59
C LEU A 274 -9.62 -8.84 2.89
N PHE A 275 -9.38 -9.97 2.24
CA PHE A 275 -10.37 -10.55 1.34
C PHE A 275 -11.60 -11.01 2.13
N ARG A 276 -12.78 -10.54 1.72
CA ARG A 276 -14.09 -10.85 2.32
C ARG A 276 -14.32 -10.28 3.74
N ARG A 277 -13.35 -9.54 4.30
CA ARG A 277 -13.39 -8.98 5.67
C ARG A 277 -13.44 -7.45 5.72
N LEU A 278 -13.27 -6.77 4.58
CA LEU A 278 -13.39 -5.32 4.53
C LEU A 278 -14.84 -4.88 4.47
N ARG A 279 -15.15 -3.84 5.26
CA ARG A 279 -16.46 -3.16 5.31
C ARG A 279 -16.25 -1.67 5.11
N LEU A 280 -17.09 -1.04 4.29
CA LEU A 280 -17.03 0.41 4.09
C LEU A 280 -17.64 1.12 5.30
N LEU A 281 -16.82 1.87 6.05
CA LEU A 281 -17.27 2.63 7.21
C LEU A 281 -17.65 4.06 6.83
N TYR A 282 -16.86 4.67 5.95
CA TYR A 282 -17.05 6.04 5.50
C TYR A 282 -16.65 6.18 4.04
N SER A 283 -17.48 6.88 3.28
CA SER A 283 -17.23 7.33 1.91
C SER A 283 -17.58 8.81 1.85
N GLY A 284 -16.67 9.63 1.33
CA GLY A 284 -16.85 11.07 1.16
C GLY A 284 -18.03 11.41 0.26
N ALA A 285 -18.16 10.68 -0.85
CA ALA A 285 -19.27 10.83 -1.80
C ALA A 285 -20.65 10.60 -1.16
N ASP A 286 -20.79 9.61 -0.27
CA ASP A 286 -22.09 9.24 0.32
C ASP A 286 -22.39 10.00 1.63
N SER A 287 -21.35 10.36 2.38
CA SER A 287 -21.47 10.85 3.76
C SER A 287 -21.21 12.34 3.89
N GLY A 288 -20.75 12.99 2.81
CA GLY A 288 -20.33 14.38 2.77
C GLY A 288 -18.94 14.62 3.36
N TYR A 289 -18.22 15.58 2.79
CA TYR A 289 -16.85 15.95 3.14
C TYR A 289 -16.81 16.82 4.40
N SER A 290 -16.94 16.21 5.58
CA SER A 290 -16.82 16.94 6.85
C SER A 290 -16.24 16.10 7.97
N MET A 291 -15.43 16.74 8.83
CA MET A 291 -14.83 16.11 10.01
C MET A 291 -15.88 15.52 10.99
N GLY A 292 -17.07 16.13 11.08
CA GLY A 292 -18.14 15.63 11.96
C GLY A 292 -18.80 14.34 11.47
N SER A 293 -19.03 14.24 10.15
CA SER A 293 -19.56 13.03 9.52
C SER A 293 -18.56 11.88 9.63
N PHE A 294 -17.27 12.17 9.39
CA PHE A 294 -16.18 11.23 9.55
C PHE A 294 -16.13 10.65 10.98
N GLU A 295 -16.13 11.51 11.99
CA GLU A 295 -16.08 11.08 13.39
C GLU A 295 -17.23 10.15 13.75
N THR A 296 -18.46 10.54 13.40
CA THR A 296 -19.68 9.80 13.76
C THR A 296 -19.68 8.38 13.18
N LYS A 297 -19.15 8.20 11.97
CA LYS A 297 -19.13 6.90 11.28
C LYS A 297 -17.94 6.03 11.67
N VAL A 298 -16.77 6.62 11.91
CA VAL A 298 -15.51 5.88 12.01
C VAL A 298 -15.10 5.61 13.47
N PHE A 299 -15.35 6.51 14.42
CA PHE A 299 -14.74 6.44 15.76
C PHE A 299 -15.24 5.28 16.62
N ASN A 300 -16.45 4.80 16.35
CA ASN A 300 -17.04 3.68 17.09
C ASN A 300 -16.46 2.31 16.66
N TRP A 301 -15.76 2.25 15.54
CA TRP A 301 -15.13 1.03 15.05
C TRP A 301 -13.91 0.65 15.91
N ARG A 302 -13.87 -0.61 16.35
CA ARG A 302 -12.85 -1.11 17.31
C ARG A 302 -11.81 -2.05 16.73
N ALA A 303 -11.88 -2.31 15.43
CA ALA A 303 -10.90 -3.14 14.74
C ALA A 303 -10.00 -2.25 13.86
N PRO A 304 -8.95 -2.80 13.22
CA PRO A 304 -8.11 -2.00 12.33
C PRO A 304 -8.92 -1.34 11.22
N THR A 305 -8.41 -0.22 10.71
CA THR A 305 -9.00 0.54 9.61
C THR A 305 -7.97 0.86 8.56
N ILE A 306 -8.39 0.84 7.29
CA ILE A 306 -7.61 1.32 6.16
C ILE A 306 -8.24 2.65 5.74
N PHE A 307 -7.47 3.71 5.89
CA PHE A 307 -7.78 5.02 5.36
C PHE A 307 -7.25 5.11 3.93
N LEU A 308 -8.08 5.53 2.98
CA LEU A 308 -7.71 5.73 1.58
C LEU A 308 -8.11 7.13 1.13
N ILE A 309 -7.25 7.72 0.32
CA ILE A 309 -7.51 9.00 -0.32
C ILE A 309 -7.10 8.93 -1.79
N SER A 310 -7.94 9.47 -2.66
CA SER A 310 -7.61 9.70 -4.06
C SER A 310 -7.64 11.19 -4.34
N GLY A 311 -6.74 11.64 -5.20
CA GLY A 311 -6.68 13.04 -5.57
C GLY A 311 -5.98 13.29 -6.88
N THR A 312 -6.06 14.54 -7.31
CA THR A 312 -5.39 15.06 -8.50
C THR A 312 -4.37 16.11 -8.08
N ARG A 313 -3.14 15.98 -8.57
CA ARG A 313 -2.03 16.87 -8.24
C ARG A 313 -2.33 18.32 -8.66
N LEU A 314 -2.06 19.26 -7.77
CA LEU A 314 -2.20 20.69 -8.03
C LEU A 314 -1.06 21.19 -8.92
N GLU A 315 -1.40 21.95 -9.96
CA GLU A 315 -0.43 22.59 -10.82
C GLU A 315 0.17 23.83 -10.17
N LYS A 316 1.47 24.08 -10.38
CA LYS A 316 2.17 25.23 -9.79
C LYS A 316 1.71 26.60 -10.35
N THR A 317 0.96 26.60 -11.44
CA THR A 317 0.78 27.77 -12.32
C THR A 317 -0.62 28.38 -12.23
N GLU A 318 -1.63 27.65 -11.73
CA GLU A 318 -2.98 28.19 -11.66
C GLU A 318 -3.12 29.24 -10.55
N SER A 319 -3.90 30.27 -10.85
CA SER A 319 -4.04 31.45 -10.01
C SER A 319 -4.66 31.09 -8.66
N ARG A 320 -3.82 31.03 -7.62
CA ARG A 320 -4.12 30.86 -6.19
C ARG A 320 -5.29 31.72 -5.72
N ARG A 321 -6.53 31.26 -5.89
CA ARG A 321 -7.74 31.96 -5.47
C ARG A 321 -8.63 31.01 -4.69
N GLY A 322 -9.34 31.54 -3.69
CA GLY A 322 -10.28 30.76 -2.88
C GLY A 322 -9.59 29.85 -1.86
N SER A 323 -10.18 28.69 -1.60
CA SER A 323 -9.74 27.73 -0.57
C SER A 323 -8.34 27.17 -0.85
N GLU A 324 -7.96 26.99 -2.12
CA GLU A 324 -6.61 26.55 -2.51
C GLU A 324 -5.51 27.54 -2.08
N GLY A 325 -5.78 28.85 -2.19
CA GLY A 325 -4.85 29.89 -1.74
C GLY A 325 -4.63 29.85 -0.23
N VAL A 326 -5.72 29.70 0.54
CA VAL A 326 -5.67 29.55 2.00
C VAL A 326 -4.90 28.28 2.41
N PHE A 327 -5.13 27.17 1.70
CA PHE A 327 -4.38 25.94 1.91
C PHE A 327 -2.89 26.15 1.64
N HIS A 328 -2.51 26.78 0.53
CA HIS A 328 -1.11 27.07 0.24
C HIS A 328 -0.43 27.98 1.26
N ASP A 329 -1.15 29.00 1.76
CA ASP A 329 -0.65 29.92 2.77
C ASP A 329 -0.50 29.24 4.15
N SER A 330 -1.23 28.15 4.39
CA SER A 330 -1.08 27.33 5.60
C SER A 330 0.19 26.47 5.60
N LEU A 331 0.78 26.22 4.42
CA LEU A 331 1.91 25.32 4.24
C LEU A 331 3.25 26.06 4.15
N PRO A 332 4.36 25.41 4.54
CA PRO A 332 5.69 25.89 4.20
C PRO A 332 5.87 26.06 2.67
N PRO A 333 6.78 26.94 2.22
CA PRO A 333 7.13 27.03 0.80
C PRO A 333 7.53 25.68 0.23
N GLN A 334 7.07 25.35 -0.97
CA GLN A 334 7.40 24.08 -1.62
C GLN A 334 8.88 24.06 -2.02
N ARG A 335 9.70 23.39 -1.22
CA ARG A 335 11.15 23.24 -1.49
C ARG A 335 11.45 22.07 -2.41
N PHE A 336 10.63 21.02 -2.35
CA PHE A 336 10.88 19.77 -3.04
C PHE A 336 10.07 19.66 -4.35
N PRO A 337 10.62 19.00 -5.39
CA PRO A 337 9.89 18.70 -6.61
C PRO A 337 8.76 17.69 -6.37
N ASN A 338 7.96 17.44 -7.41
CA ASN A 338 6.94 16.39 -7.37
C ASN A 338 7.61 15.00 -7.46
N GLY A 339 6.98 13.98 -6.86
CA GLY A 339 7.56 12.63 -6.76
C GLY A 339 7.46 11.77 -8.03
N SER A 340 6.73 12.22 -9.05
CA SER A 340 6.54 11.49 -10.31
C SER A 340 6.48 12.42 -11.52
N SER A 341 6.60 11.83 -12.72
CA SER A 341 6.42 12.50 -14.01
C SER A 341 5.12 13.33 -14.06
N PRO A 342 5.13 14.51 -14.75
CA PRO A 342 3.96 15.38 -14.89
C PRO A 342 2.78 14.73 -15.61
N ASP A 343 2.98 13.65 -16.36
CA ASP A 343 1.88 12.95 -17.04
C ASP A 343 1.00 12.15 -16.07
N ARG A 344 1.49 11.89 -14.85
CA ARG A 344 0.80 11.11 -13.82
C ARG A 344 0.31 12.03 -12.70
N ASN A 345 -0.86 12.62 -12.90
CA ASN A 345 -1.46 13.58 -11.97
C ASN A 345 -2.32 12.94 -10.88
N SER A 346 -2.86 11.73 -11.11
CA SER A 346 -3.66 11.04 -10.09
C SER A 346 -2.76 10.41 -9.03
N VAL A 347 -3.09 10.68 -7.77
CA VAL A 347 -2.40 10.17 -6.59
C VAL A 347 -3.37 9.37 -5.73
N VAL A 348 -2.89 8.27 -5.16
CA VAL A 348 -3.65 7.47 -4.20
C VAL A 348 -2.75 7.20 -3.01
N PHE A 349 -3.14 7.72 -1.85
CA PHE A 349 -2.45 7.50 -0.58
C PHE A 349 -3.36 6.76 0.38
N GLY A 350 -2.77 6.12 1.38
CA GLY A 350 -3.53 5.53 2.45
C GLY A 350 -2.70 5.26 3.69
N ALA A 351 -3.39 4.91 4.77
CA ALA A 351 -2.78 4.52 6.02
C ALA A 351 -3.53 3.33 6.62
N LEU A 352 -2.79 2.37 7.18
CA LEU A 352 -3.34 1.29 7.99
C LEU A 352 -3.21 1.68 9.47
N LEU A 353 -4.34 1.76 10.15
CA LEU A 353 -4.41 2.07 11.57
C LEU A 353 -4.98 0.87 12.33
N ARG A 354 -4.23 0.30 13.28
CA ARG A 354 -4.74 -0.81 14.13
C ARG A 354 -5.45 -0.32 15.39
N GLN A 355 -5.24 0.93 15.77
CA GLN A 355 -5.92 1.56 16.90
C GLN A 355 -7.20 2.29 16.46
N PRO A 356 -8.24 2.32 17.31
CA PRO A 356 -9.44 3.12 17.06
C PRO A 356 -9.12 4.62 16.93
N TRP A 357 -9.91 5.29 16.10
CA TRP A 357 -9.80 6.73 15.89
C TRP A 357 -10.19 7.52 17.14
N ARG A 358 -9.46 8.61 17.42
CA ARG A 358 -9.75 9.51 18.54
C ARG A 358 -9.40 10.96 18.23
N VAL A 359 -10.10 11.89 18.86
CA VAL A 359 -9.76 13.31 18.77
C VAL A 359 -8.42 13.55 19.43
N THR A 360 -7.53 14.23 18.72
CA THR A 360 -6.17 14.57 19.15
C THR A 360 -6.14 15.98 19.68
N ASN A 361 -5.83 16.11 20.97
CA ASN A 361 -5.68 17.42 21.62
C ASN A 361 -4.20 17.82 21.79
N LYS A 362 -3.37 16.88 22.27
CA LYS A 362 -1.94 17.12 22.55
C LYS A 362 -1.04 16.01 22.03
N GLU A 363 -1.47 14.76 22.15
CA GLU A 363 -0.67 13.59 21.79
C GLU A 363 -1.33 12.85 20.62
N CYS A 364 -0.51 12.53 19.62
CA CYS A 364 -0.90 11.68 18.51
C CYS A 364 -1.32 10.29 19.00
N PHE A 365 -2.07 9.58 18.16
CA PHE A 365 -2.44 8.19 18.37
C PHE A 365 -1.83 7.30 17.31
N GLY A 366 -1.79 6.01 17.59
CA GLY A 366 -1.09 5.05 16.75
C GLY A 366 -0.10 4.18 17.50
N ALA A 367 0.44 3.22 16.77
CA ALA A 367 1.47 2.29 17.22
C ALA A 367 2.52 2.09 16.12
N ASP A 368 3.55 1.32 16.44
CA ASP A 368 4.64 0.89 15.54
C ASP A 368 4.19 -0.06 14.43
N ASP A 369 2.97 -0.60 14.53
CA ASP A 369 2.34 -1.45 13.50
C ASP A 369 1.59 -0.65 12.41
N MET A 370 1.62 0.67 12.49
CA MET A 370 1.02 1.54 11.49
C MET A 370 1.85 1.57 10.22
N VAL A 371 1.14 1.68 9.10
CA VAL A 371 1.76 1.74 7.79
C VAL A 371 1.14 2.89 7.03
N LEU A 372 1.97 3.85 6.61
CA LEU A 372 1.59 4.84 5.61
C LEU A 372 2.02 4.32 4.25
N PHE A 373 1.21 4.49 3.21
CA PHE A 373 1.54 3.96 1.90
C PHE A 373 1.02 4.85 0.77
N GLN A 374 1.65 4.70 -0.38
CA GLN A 374 1.24 5.27 -1.66
C GLN A 374 0.93 4.12 -2.61
N LEU A 375 -0.22 4.14 -3.28
CA LEU A 375 -0.61 3.12 -4.26
C LEU A 375 -0.47 3.61 -5.69
N ALA A 376 -0.59 4.91 -5.92
CA ALA A 376 -0.44 5.56 -7.21
C ALA A 376 0.19 6.96 -7.06
N PRO A 377 0.98 7.43 -8.04
CA PRO A 377 1.36 6.74 -9.29
C PRO A 377 2.52 5.75 -9.14
N THR A 378 3.16 5.70 -7.97
CA THR A 378 4.21 4.75 -7.63
C THR A 378 3.90 4.10 -6.31
N HIS A 379 3.90 2.76 -6.29
CA HIS A 379 3.64 2.01 -5.08
C HIS A 379 4.80 2.15 -4.09
N ASP A 380 4.49 2.50 -2.85
CA ASP A 380 5.50 2.66 -1.82
C ASP A 380 4.92 2.44 -0.43
N VAL A 381 5.72 1.87 0.47
CA VAL A 381 5.28 1.51 1.83
C VAL A 381 6.25 2.13 2.84
N PHE A 382 5.68 2.92 3.76
CA PHE A 382 6.40 3.65 4.79
C PHE A 382 6.00 3.07 6.15
N SER A 383 6.82 2.16 6.68
CA SER A 383 6.60 1.56 8.00
C SER A 383 6.76 2.60 9.11
N ALA A 384 5.96 2.47 10.18
CA ALA A 384 6.12 3.28 11.36
C ALA A 384 7.50 3.05 12.02
N SER A 385 8.07 4.13 12.54
CA SER A 385 9.35 4.14 13.23
C SER A 385 9.15 4.38 14.72
N SER A 386 9.88 3.63 15.55
CA SER A 386 9.84 3.79 17.01
C SER A 386 10.50 5.08 17.50
N VAL A 387 11.23 5.79 16.63
CA VAL A 387 11.97 7.02 16.94
C VAL A 387 11.02 8.17 17.28
N ASN A 388 9.89 8.28 16.59
CA ASN A 388 8.93 9.36 16.79
C ASN A 388 7.50 8.81 16.78
N ARG A 389 6.76 9.06 17.87
CA ARG A 389 5.39 8.54 18.05
C ARG A 389 4.30 9.45 17.49
N ASN A 390 4.65 10.43 16.67
CA ASN A 390 3.71 11.33 16.01
C ASN A 390 3.04 10.67 14.79
N TYR A 391 2.42 9.50 15.00
CA TYR A 391 1.90 8.65 13.92
C TYR A 391 0.64 9.21 13.26
N ALA A 392 -0.45 9.40 14.00
CA ALA A 392 -1.70 9.96 13.49
C ALA A 392 -2.30 10.99 14.43
N ALA A 393 -2.93 12.01 13.85
CA ALA A 393 -3.67 13.03 14.57
C ALA A 393 -4.96 13.38 13.83
N PHE A 394 -6.03 13.52 14.59
CA PHE A 394 -7.34 14.00 14.14
C PHE A 394 -7.66 15.24 14.96
N THR A 395 -7.52 16.43 14.35
CA THR A 395 -7.60 17.71 15.05
C THR A 395 -8.82 18.49 14.58
N LYS A 396 -9.53 19.12 15.52
CA LYS A 396 -10.74 19.90 15.25
C LYS A 396 -10.54 21.36 15.64
N ALA A 397 -11.41 22.25 15.15
CA ALA A 397 -11.48 23.60 15.66
C ALA A 397 -11.69 23.57 17.19
N PRO A 398 -11.00 24.40 17.98
CA PRO A 398 -10.30 25.65 17.60
C PRO A 398 -8.78 25.50 17.33
N SER A 399 -8.27 24.31 16.99
CA SER A 399 -6.86 24.16 16.60
C SER A 399 -6.49 25.01 15.36
N THR A 400 -5.22 25.42 15.25
CA THR A 400 -4.77 26.30 14.15
C THR A 400 -4.99 25.69 12.77
N HIS A 401 -4.72 24.39 12.65
CA HIS A 401 -4.86 23.63 11.40
C HIS A 401 -5.67 22.37 11.66
N PRO A 402 -7.01 22.47 11.70
CA PRO A 402 -7.86 21.31 11.88
C PRO A 402 -7.80 20.41 10.64
N GLY A 403 -7.95 19.11 10.86
CA GLY A 403 -7.87 18.10 9.81
C GLY A 403 -7.26 16.80 10.31
N ILE A 404 -6.95 15.93 9.35
CA ILE A 404 -6.27 14.66 9.60
C ILE A 404 -4.80 14.80 9.22
N SER A 405 -3.91 14.23 10.02
CA SER A 405 -2.51 14.16 9.66
C SER A 405 -1.84 12.90 10.15
N PHE A 406 -0.97 12.36 9.31
CA PHE A 406 -0.08 11.25 9.60
C PHE A 406 1.36 11.75 9.56
N GLY A 407 2.18 11.30 10.51
CA GLY A 407 3.61 11.59 10.56
C GLY A 407 3.96 13.03 10.92
N SER A 408 2.98 13.80 11.39
CA SER A 408 3.12 15.23 11.71
C SER A 408 2.92 15.45 13.20
N SER A 409 3.68 16.38 13.78
CA SER A 409 3.46 16.76 15.18
C SER A 409 2.19 17.60 15.29
N PRO A 410 1.37 17.41 16.35
CA PRO A 410 0.16 18.20 16.53
C PRO A 410 0.52 19.67 16.77
N PRO A 411 -0.34 20.61 16.35
CA PRO A 411 -0.06 22.04 16.51
C PRO A 411 0.07 22.40 17.99
N PRO A 412 1.05 23.24 18.38
CA PRO A 412 1.21 23.64 19.78
C PRO A 412 -0.01 24.43 20.25
N SER A 413 -0.51 24.12 21.45
CA SER A 413 -1.71 24.74 22.03
C SER A 413 -1.54 26.21 22.46
N SER A 414 -0.35 26.79 22.27
CA SER A 414 0.04 28.10 22.78
C SER A 414 0.99 28.76 21.77
N SER A 415 0.44 29.43 20.78
CA SER A 415 1.21 30.36 19.95
C SER A 415 0.73 31.78 20.24
N SER A 416 1.58 32.58 20.86
CA SER A 416 1.41 34.03 21.07
C SER A 416 1.81 34.86 19.85
N SER A 417 2.04 34.21 18.70
CA SER A 417 2.41 34.84 17.44
C SER A 417 1.23 35.59 16.82
N ARG A 418 1.50 36.78 16.27
CA ARG A 418 0.52 37.57 15.49
C ARG A 418 0.15 36.91 14.14
N HIS A 419 0.95 35.95 13.68
CA HIS A 419 0.68 35.15 12.49
C HIS A 419 0.32 33.72 12.90
N ALA A 420 -0.70 33.15 12.24
CA ALA A 420 -1.03 31.74 12.38
C ALA A 420 0.23 30.91 12.05
N PRO A 421 0.69 30.03 12.96
CA PRO A 421 1.86 29.20 12.68
C PRO A 421 1.58 28.32 11.46
N LEU A 422 2.58 28.04 10.63
CA LEU A 422 2.43 27.14 9.48
C LEU A 422 2.20 25.69 9.93
N ARG A 423 1.61 24.88 9.05
CA ARG A 423 1.43 23.44 9.30
C ARG A 423 2.81 22.77 9.42
N ASN A 424 3.00 22.01 10.50
CA ASN A 424 4.24 21.26 10.70
C ASN A 424 4.20 19.99 9.85
N LEU A 425 5.10 19.86 8.88
CA LEU A 425 5.23 18.67 8.03
C LEU A 425 6.39 17.83 8.56
N GLY A 426 6.12 16.58 8.92
CA GLY A 426 7.18 15.64 9.28
C GLY A 426 7.94 15.14 8.04
N PRO A 427 9.10 14.47 8.24
CA PRO A 427 9.93 13.97 7.15
C PRO A 427 9.14 13.11 6.16
N VAL A 428 8.37 12.15 6.69
CA VAL A 428 7.39 11.38 5.92
C VAL A 428 6.02 11.64 6.53
N SER A 429 5.20 12.45 5.87
CA SER A 429 3.90 12.88 6.40
C SER A 429 2.84 13.07 5.34
N LEU A 430 1.58 12.76 5.72
CA LEU A 430 0.38 12.99 4.93
C LEU A 430 -0.56 13.89 5.74
N ALA A 431 -1.05 14.97 5.14
CA ALA A 431 -1.75 16.02 5.84
C ALA A 431 -2.94 16.51 5.03
N LEU A 432 -4.13 16.49 5.63
CA LEU A 432 -5.40 16.89 5.01
C LEU A 432 -5.97 18.09 5.76
N ASP A 433 -6.72 18.93 5.04
CA ASP A 433 -7.50 20.01 5.62
C ASP A 433 -8.80 19.51 6.26
N SER A 434 -9.50 20.39 7.00
CA SER A 434 -10.77 20.06 7.64
C SER A 434 -11.96 19.97 6.67
N SER A 435 -11.82 20.59 5.50
CA SER A 435 -12.80 20.55 4.41
C SER A 435 -12.70 19.28 3.57
N PHE A 436 -11.61 18.52 3.70
CA PHE A 436 -11.30 17.39 2.83
C PHE A 436 -11.26 17.78 1.34
N GLU A 437 -10.79 19.00 1.05
CA GLU A 437 -10.60 19.50 -0.31
C GLU A 437 -9.15 19.36 -0.76
N PHE A 438 -8.19 19.50 0.17
CA PHE A 438 -6.76 19.53 -0.18
C PHE A 438 -5.90 18.69 0.75
N GLY A 439 -4.89 18.07 0.15
CA GLY A 439 -3.91 17.25 0.82
C GLY A 439 -2.48 17.63 0.44
N VAL A 440 -1.56 17.38 1.37
CA VAL A 440 -0.12 17.43 1.12
C VAL A 440 0.55 16.17 1.64
N PHE A 441 1.36 15.56 0.80
CA PHE A 441 2.30 14.51 1.15
C PHE A 441 3.72 15.07 1.09
N ASN A 442 4.49 14.88 2.14
CA ASN A 442 5.88 15.30 2.24
C ASN A 442 6.78 14.09 2.44
N HIS A 443 7.82 13.98 1.62
CA HIS A 443 8.86 12.98 1.73
C HIS A 443 10.23 13.67 1.69
N ASP A 444 10.85 13.75 2.86
CA ASP A 444 12.21 14.24 3.07
C ASP A 444 13.10 13.03 3.40
N PHE A 445 13.83 12.59 2.38
CA PHE A 445 14.79 11.50 2.48
C PHE A 445 16.04 11.93 3.25
N THR A 446 16.47 13.19 3.09
CA THR A 446 17.71 13.70 3.72
C THR A 446 17.63 13.77 5.25
N SER A 447 16.43 13.97 5.79
CA SER A 447 16.16 13.97 7.23
C SER A 447 16.25 12.58 7.89
N ARG A 448 16.52 11.50 7.13
CA ARG A 448 16.67 10.11 7.61
C ARG A 448 15.46 9.56 8.38
N GLY A 449 14.25 10.05 8.05
CA GLY A 449 12.99 9.54 8.58
C GLY A 449 12.44 10.27 9.80
N GLY A 450 11.22 9.92 10.20
CA GLY A 450 10.50 10.54 11.30
C GLY A 450 9.62 9.55 12.03
N ALA A 451 8.32 9.83 12.13
CA ALA A 451 7.37 8.85 12.65
C ALA A 451 7.13 7.68 11.68
N PHE A 452 7.44 7.88 10.40
CA PHE A 452 7.51 6.83 9.39
C PHE A 452 8.90 6.84 8.76
N SER A 453 9.34 5.66 8.33
CA SER A 453 10.58 5.46 7.58
C SER A 453 10.46 6.02 6.16
N THR A 454 11.59 6.45 5.59
CA THR A 454 11.66 6.96 4.21
C THR A 454 11.52 5.84 3.19
N SER A 455 11.23 6.21 1.94
CA SER A 455 11.18 5.29 0.81
C SER A 455 12.52 4.57 0.63
N ILE A 456 12.43 3.28 0.36
CA ILE A 456 13.58 2.44 0.03
C ILE A 456 13.93 2.57 -1.46
N SER A 457 12.93 2.69 -2.33
CA SER A 457 13.14 2.81 -3.78
C SER A 457 13.41 4.25 -4.23
N ARG A 458 12.75 5.23 -3.63
CA ARG A 458 12.83 6.65 -3.99
C ARG A 458 13.70 7.42 -2.99
N LYS A 459 15.01 7.31 -3.17
CA LYS A 459 16.04 7.95 -2.33
C LYS A 459 16.26 9.43 -2.66
N PHE A 460 15.17 10.21 -2.75
CA PHE A 460 15.20 11.64 -3.02
C PHE A 460 14.04 12.38 -2.34
N ASP A 461 14.19 13.69 -2.15
CA ASP A 461 13.15 14.51 -1.53
C ASP A 461 12.06 14.92 -2.53
N PHE A 462 10.80 14.76 -2.14
CA PHE A 462 9.67 15.19 -2.95
C PHE A 462 8.49 15.64 -2.08
N GLN A 463 7.64 16.48 -2.66
CA GLN A 463 6.42 16.94 -2.02
C GLN A 463 5.29 16.97 -3.04
N GLU A 464 4.17 16.34 -2.69
CA GLU A 464 2.98 16.29 -3.52
C GLU A 464 1.86 17.09 -2.85
N ARG A 465 1.35 18.10 -3.56
CA ARG A 465 0.16 18.85 -3.17
C ARG A 465 -0.95 18.47 -4.15
N PHE A 466 -2.13 18.13 -3.64
CA PHE A 466 -3.20 17.58 -4.45
C PHE A 466 -4.58 18.04 -3.96
N SER A 467 -5.52 18.18 -4.88
CA SER A 467 -6.95 18.25 -4.56
C SER A 467 -7.46 16.84 -4.27
N ILE A 468 -8.31 16.72 -3.27
CA ILE A 468 -8.91 15.45 -2.87
C ILE A 468 -10.15 15.22 -3.73
N ASP A 469 -10.17 14.09 -4.42
CA ASP A 469 -11.29 13.67 -5.25
C ASP A 469 -12.28 12.81 -4.45
N ASP A 470 -11.76 11.92 -3.59
CA ASP A 470 -12.58 11.10 -2.68
C ASP A 470 -11.77 10.64 -1.45
N ILE A 471 -12.49 10.27 -0.39
CA ILE A 471 -11.96 9.71 0.86
C ILE A 471 -12.78 8.50 1.27
N GLU A 472 -12.09 7.41 1.57
CA GLU A 472 -12.71 6.19 2.09
C GLU A 472 -12.06 5.69 3.37
N VAL A 473 -12.87 5.12 4.25
CA VAL A 473 -12.39 4.37 5.41
C VAL A 473 -13.01 2.99 5.40
N TRP A 474 -12.14 1.99 5.38
CA TRP A 474 -12.51 0.57 5.38
C TRP A 474 -12.16 -0.05 6.72
N GLY A 475 -13.14 -0.66 7.38
CA GLY A 475 -12.93 -1.43 8.60
C GLY A 475 -12.44 -2.83 8.25
N CYS A 476 -11.31 -3.23 8.82
CA CYS A 476 -10.83 -4.62 8.80
C CYS A 476 -11.46 -5.34 10.00
N GLY A 477 -12.34 -6.30 9.77
CA GLY A 477 -12.98 -7.06 10.85
C GLY A 477 -13.73 -8.27 10.29
N GLY A 478 -13.85 -9.33 11.08
CA GLY A 478 -14.74 -10.44 10.74
C GLY A 478 -16.22 -10.05 10.87
N ASP A 479 -17.09 -11.03 10.64
CA ASP A 479 -18.53 -10.85 10.78
C ASP A 479 -18.95 -10.54 12.23
N GLU A 480 -18.12 -10.88 13.22
CA GLU A 480 -18.38 -10.61 14.63
C GLU A 480 -18.24 -9.10 14.95
N GLU A 481 -17.15 -8.46 14.53
CA GLU A 481 -16.96 -7.02 14.72
C GLU A 481 -18.04 -6.24 13.96
N ALA A 482 -18.43 -6.70 12.78
CA ALA A 482 -19.53 -6.12 12.00
C ALA A 482 -20.88 -6.27 12.72
N ARG A 483 -21.18 -7.42 13.32
CA ARG A 483 -22.41 -7.64 14.10
C ARG A 483 -22.45 -6.72 15.32
N ILE A 484 -21.36 -6.67 16.09
CA ILE A 484 -21.22 -5.80 17.26
C ILE A 484 -21.41 -4.32 16.90
N GLN A 485 -20.90 -3.91 15.74
CA GLN A 485 -21.09 -2.55 15.23
C GLN A 485 -22.55 -2.29 14.87
N LYS A 486 -23.18 -3.22 14.14
CA LYS A 486 -24.57 -3.08 13.72
C LYS A 486 -25.53 -3.01 14.90
N GLU A 487 -25.37 -3.89 15.89
CA GLU A 487 -26.17 -3.87 17.12
C GLU A 487 -26.04 -2.54 17.87
N ARG A 488 -24.82 -1.97 17.91
CA ARG A 488 -24.59 -0.65 18.49
C ARG A 488 -25.23 0.47 17.70
N TRP A 489 -25.09 0.49 16.38
CA TRP A 489 -25.74 1.50 15.55
C TRP A 489 -27.26 1.43 15.65
N GLU A 490 -27.83 0.22 15.70
CA GLU A 490 -29.26 0.04 15.93
C GLU A 490 -29.68 0.51 17.32
N TRP A 491 -28.82 0.33 18.33
CA TRP A 491 -29.05 0.87 19.66
C TRP A 491 -28.96 2.40 19.70
N GLU A 492 -27.94 3.00 19.10
CA GLU A 492 -27.76 4.46 19.00
C GLU A 492 -28.89 5.10 18.18
N ALA A 493 -29.31 4.48 17.08
CA ALA A 493 -30.42 4.96 16.27
C ALA A 493 -31.73 4.92 17.06
N ARG A 494 -31.97 3.83 17.81
CA ARG A 494 -33.14 3.70 18.69
C ARG A 494 -33.11 4.71 19.83
N GLU A 495 -31.93 4.96 20.41
CA GLU A 495 -31.74 5.95 21.47
C GLU A 495 -31.86 7.39 20.92
N ALA A 496 -31.37 7.66 19.72
CA ALA A 496 -31.52 8.94 19.03
C ALA A 496 -32.98 9.19 18.64
N GLU A 497 -33.71 8.16 18.18
CA GLU A 497 -35.15 8.25 17.94
C GLU A 497 -35.93 8.47 19.25
N ALA A 498 -35.52 7.83 20.35
CA ALA A 498 -36.09 8.08 21.67
C ALA A 498 -35.82 9.53 22.14
N ARG A 499 -34.59 10.05 21.97
CA ARG A 499 -34.26 11.46 22.24
C ARG A 499 -35.04 12.42 21.35
N ARG A 500 -35.24 12.09 20.07
CA ARG A 500 -36.10 12.88 19.16
C ARG A 500 -37.56 12.84 19.57
N ARG A 501 -38.09 11.68 19.98
CA ARG A 501 -39.47 11.55 20.50
C ARG A 501 -39.68 12.36 21.78
N VAL A 502 -38.70 12.37 22.69
CA VAL A 502 -38.78 13.17 23.92
C VAL A 502 -38.78 14.67 23.61
N ASN A 503 -38.01 15.11 22.61
CA ASN A 503 -37.96 16.52 22.19
C ASN A 503 -39.14 16.95 21.30
N LEU A 504 -39.84 16.02 20.63
CA LEU A 504 -41.09 16.31 19.90
C LEU A 504 -42.35 16.18 20.76
N GLY A 505 -42.26 15.60 21.96
CA GLY A 505 -43.41 15.26 22.82
C GLY A 505 -43.53 16.03 24.13
N THR A 506 -42.68 17.02 24.38
CA THR A 506 -42.70 17.86 25.61
C THR A 506 -43.14 19.30 25.37
N GLY A 507 -43.76 19.60 24.22
CA GLY A 507 -44.64 20.75 24.07
C GLY A 507 -46.04 20.34 24.53
N ASP A 508 -46.23 20.27 25.85
CA ASP A 508 -47.49 19.86 26.46
C ASP A 508 -48.53 20.97 26.21
N ILE A 509 -49.28 20.86 25.10
CA ILE A 509 -50.28 21.86 24.65
C ILE A 509 -51.27 22.19 25.77
N GLU A 510 -51.51 21.25 26.70
CA GLU A 510 -52.38 21.41 27.84
C GLU A 510 -51.73 22.20 28.99
N ALA A 511 -50.42 22.06 29.21
CA ALA A 511 -49.66 22.87 30.15
C ALA A 511 -49.44 24.30 29.63
N ASP A 512 -49.18 24.48 28.34
CA ASP A 512 -49.12 25.80 27.69
C ASP A 512 -50.48 26.50 27.69
N ARG A 513 -51.59 25.75 27.51
CA ARG A 513 -52.96 26.28 27.65
C ARG A 513 -53.28 26.66 29.08
N ALA A 514 -52.85 25.89 30.08
CA ALA A 514 -53.01 26.21 31.50
C ALA A 514 -52.19 27.45 31.91
N LEU A 515 -50.98 27.62 31.36
CA LEU A 515 -50.16 28.82 31.56
C LEU A 515 -50.77 30.06 30.89
N LEU A 516 -51.31 29.94 29.67
CA LEU A 516 -52.03 31.03 28.99
C LEU A 516 -53.35 31.40 29.69
N GLN A 517 -53.98 30.45 30.37
CA GLN A 517 -55.20 30.66 31.16
C GLN A 517 -54.89 31.34 32.50
N MET A 518 -53.77 30.98 33.16
CA MET A 518 -53.29 31.67 34.37
C MET A 518 -52.66 33.05 34.07
N ALA A 519 -52.08 33.24 32.88
CA ALA A 519 -51.56 34.53 32.39
C ALA A 519 -52.66 35.47 31.85
N GLY A 520 -53.94 35.07 31.91
CA GLY A 520 -55.09 35.93 31.60
C GLY A 520 -55.36 36.17 30.11
N LEU A 521 -54.69 35.48 29.20
CA LEU A 521 -54.83 35.70 27.75
C LEU A 521 -56.00 34.91 27.13
N ILE A 522 -56.50 33.85 27.78
CA ILE A 522 -57.57 33.02 27.25
C ILE A 522 -58.63 32.81 28.34
N GLY A 523 -59.49 33.81 28.56
CA GLY A 523 -60.53 33.65 29.58
C GLY A 523 -61.38 34.88 29.90
N SER A 524 -61.94 35.57 28.89
CA SER A 524 -63.18 36.32 29.15
C SER A 524 -63.96 36.59 27.86
N ASN A 525 -64.92 35.70 27.54
CA ASN A 525 -66.10 36.12 26.80
C ASN A 525 -67.28 35.19 27.10
N ARG A 526 -67.92 35.44 28.25
CA ARG A 526 -69.33 35.11 28.49
C ARG A 526 -70.09 36.41 28.77
N SER A 527 -70.88 36.80 27.78
CA SER A 527 -72.31 37.16 27.87
C SER A 527 -72.77 38.31 28.78
N GLY A 528 -73.47 39.27 28.15
CA GLY A 528 -74.35 40.29 28.74
C GLY A 528 -73.87 41.70 28.35
N GLY A 529 -74.59 42.58 27.66
CA GLY A 529 -76.01 42.73 27.39
C GLY A 529 -76.32 44.24 27.46
N SER A 530 -76.78 44.82 26.34
CA SER A 530 -77.55 46.08 26.15
C SER A 530 -77.27 47.34 26.99
N MET A 531 -76.91 48.44 26.32
CA MET A 531 -77.63 49.75 26.28
C MET A 531 -76.71 50.88 25.79
N ALA A 532 -77.04 51.44 24.62
CA ALA A 532 -77.11 52.87 24.28
C ALA A 532 -77.19 53.03 22.76
#